data_AF-A0AAJ2YZJ2-F1
#
_entry.id   AF-A0AAJ2YZJ2-F1
#
_cell.length_a   1.000
_cell.length_b   1.000
_cell.length_c   1.000
_cell.angle_alpha   90.00
_cell.angle_beta   90.00
_cell.angle_gamma   90.00
#
_symmetry.space_group_name_H-M   'P 1'
#
loop_
_entity.id
_entity.type
_entity.pdbx_description
1 polymer ?
#
loop_
_entity_poly.entity_id
_entity_poly.type
_entity_poly.pdbx_seq_one_letter_code
_entity_poly.pdbx_strand_id
1 'polypeptide(L)'
;MHEHVTINPDGSATIRYNLIYDFDDDMNGVYVSQETDQDVKLIGSPTVTVNGQVVGNYSAGNRYGLEQKHDGDVTQFRVHYPVKADRTYQVTWTYQLANVAKRYQDVGEINWKIIGTNWQTDLQHTKIVIQLPKMTYQTLQAWTHSKSTTQFVVDKQAGTLTYEKARVTPDQPVEVHTMFDQAALSTATQRTGNRRSTILDQERAIAEQAEKTAKRDKAMQGYVTWLAILPLGLLIRLIALWRRIRAQNKHVIETPHNYELPSDLPPAVVGWQLRDSGAAVSTLFSATLMDLLAKRVLTVSEEPTKKWRKTNYRIQLDRMVAFNDFEGTLLTILFGEQVEVGKSIQTQTMQDSESAFAKRYTNKIDRFEDQVRRAAKPVTLIDHDAVSQLTQWRVWTIVAAVAVVVINGTVWVMSSAHIAGWFTGASVGLSVLIAVVAFAMAVKIRRIYTVEGWPIAEAWFGFGRMLRDVGQFEVKQVPDVMLWDRYLAYAVVLGVADKVADALRQAQLEPVDDMANFVPIYVAYTMFSPSSVSAYGVTSSGSDTGSSWGAGGSSGGFGGGSGGGAF
;
A
#
# COMPACT_ATOMS: atom_id res chain seq x y z
N MET A 1 16.64 20.55 43.44
CA MET A 1 16.60 19.39 44.37
C MET A 1 18.03 19.02 44.76
N HIS A 2 18.45 19.15 46.02
CA HIS A 2 19.82 18.81 46.45
C HIS A 2 19.86 17.68 47.48
N GLU A 3 20.54 16.57 47.16
CA GLU A 3 20.78 15.44 48.05
C GLU A 3 22.22 15.41 48.54
N HIS A 4 22.40 15.04 49.81
CA HIS A 4 23.69 14.60 50.33
C HIS A 4 23.51 13.29 51.10
N VAL A 5 24.12 12.22 50.60
CA VAL A 5 24.10 10.88 51.19
C VAL A 5 25.47 10.59 51.77
N THR A 6 25.56 10.42 53.09
CA THR A 6 26.82 10.03 53.76
C THR A 6 26.77 8.56 54.10
N ILE A 7 27.65 7.76 53.49
CA ILE A 7 27.77 6.33 53.78
C ILE A 7 28.68 6.15 55.00
N ASN A 8 28.19 5.40 55.98
CA ASN A 8 28.87 5.12 57.24
C ASN A 8 29.68 3.80 57.14
N PRO A 9 30.74 3.61 57.97
CA PRO A 9 31.55 2.39 57.94
C PRO A 9 30.82 1.09 58.33
N ASP A 10 29.61 1.17 58.88
CA ASP A 10 28.74 0.04 59.21
C ASP A 10 27.83 -0.42 58.04
N GLY A 11 27.86 0.30 56.91
CA GLY A 11 27.00 0.04 55.76
C GLY A 11 25.66 0.79 55.77
N SER A 12 25.38 1.57 56.82
CA SER A 12 24.25 2.50 56.85
C SER A 12 24.52 3.76 56.00
N ALA A 13 23.46 4.45 55.61
CA ALA A 13 23.52 5.74 54.94
C ALA A 13 22.75 6.78 55.77
N THR A 14 23.31 7.99 55.88
CA THR A 14 22.60 9.17 56.37
C THR A 14 22.22 10.04 55.18
N ILE A 15 20.93 10.11 54.88
CA ILE A 15 20.38 10.87 53.75
C ILE A 15 19.94 12.23 54.27
N ARG A 16 20.40 13.31 53.64
CA ARG A 16 19.89 14.66 53.81
C ARG A 16 19.38 15.19 52.48
N TYR A 17 18.07 15.35 52.36
CA TYR A 17 17.43 15.88 51.15
C TYR A 17 16.92 17.29 51.36
N ASN A 18 17.44 18.26 50.61
CA ASN A 18 16.96 19.63 50.57
C ASN A 18 16.12 19.87 49.31
N LEU A 19 14.84 20.14 49.52
CA LEU A 19 13.86 20.43 48.48
C LEU A 19 13.38 21.87 48.65
N ILE A 20 13.35 22.62 47.55
CA ILE A 20 12.66 23.91 47.49
C ILE A 20 11.40 23.63 46.70
N TYR A 21 10.26 23.75 47.37
CA TYR A 21 8.94 23.64 46.75
C TYR A 21 8.47 25.04 46.38
N ASP A 22 7.81 25.15 45.23
CA ASP A 22 7.00 26.29 44.83
C ASP A 22 5.56 25.76 44.65
N PHE A 23 4.54 26.58 44.91
CA PHE A 23 3.16 26.12 45.01
C PHE A 23 2.19 26.99 44.22
N ASP A 24 1.43 26.35 43.32
CA ASP A 24 0.39 27.00 42.51
C ASP A 24 -0.94 27.23 43.28
N ASP A 25 -1.10 26.63 44.47
CA ASP A 25 -2.30 26.73 45.33
C ASP A 25 -1.95 26.54 46.82
N ASP A 26 -2.91 26.82 47.71
CA ASP A 26 -2.82 26.62 49.16
C ASP A 26 -2.86 25.12 49.54
N MET A 27 -1.69 24.53 49.81
CA MET A 27 -1.57 23.13 50.26
C MET A 27 -1.49 23.00 51.80
N ASN A 28 -1.90 21.85 52.33
CA ASN A 28 -1.80 21.48 53.75
C ASN A 28 -0.40 21.00 54.14
N GLY A 29 0.39 20.51 53.18
CA GLY A 29 1.71 19.99 53.44
C GLY A 29 2.44 19.38 52.24
N VAL A 30 3.55 18.71 52.55
CA VAL A 30 4.37 17.97 51.57
C VAL A 30 4.74 16.59 52.07
N TYR A 31 5.03 15.67 51.15
CA TYR A 31 5.48 14.33 51.49
C TYR A 31 6.67 13.86 50.65
N VAL A 32 7.41 12.90 51.20
CA VAL A 32 8.41 12.09 50.48
C VAL A 32 8.21 10.63 50.87
N SER A 33 8.05 9.76 49.88
CA SER A 33 8.01 8.30 50.04
C SER A 33 9.38 7.70 49.73
N GLN A 34 9.97 7.04 50.73
CA GLN A 34 11.16 6.21 50.58
C GLN A 34 10.74 4.75 50.51
N GLU A 35 11.18 4.04 49.46
CA GLU A 35 11.07 2.59 49.42
C GLU A 35 12.17 1.94 50.26
N THR A 36 11.79 0.91 51.00
CA THR A 36 12.67 0.01 51.74
C THR A 36 12.56 -1.39 51.14
N ASP A 37 13.41 -2.34 51.56
CA ASP A 37 13.26 -3.75 51.18
C ASP A 37 13.65 -4.68 52.35
N GLN A 38 13.72 -5.99 52.09
CA GLN A 38 14.06 -6.97 53.13
C GLN A 38 15.48 -6.80 53.71
N ASP A 39 16.38 -6.16 52.97
CA ASP A 39 17.76 -5.82 53.31
C ASP A 39 17.87 -4.37 53.85
N VAL A 40 17.36 -3.38 53.10
CA VAL A 40 17.51 -1.92 53.34
C VAL A 40 16.32 -1.37 54.14
N LYS A 41 16.57 -0.86 55.35
CA LYS A 41 15.52 -0.51 56.32
C LYS A 41 15.75 0.85 56.98
N LEU A 42 14.67 1.54 57.34
CA LEU A 42 14.74 2.81 58.07
C LEU A 42 15.32 2.61 59.47
N ILE A 43 16.25 3.48 59.86
CA ILE A 43 16.81 3.56 61.22
C ILE A 43 16.19 4.76 61.94
N GLY A 44 15.54 4.50 63.08
CA GLY A 44 14.94 5.54 63.92
C GLY A 44 13.76 6.26 63.26
N SER A 45 13.54 7.51 63.66
CA SER A 45 12.54 8.40 63.05
C SER A 45 13.23 9.46 62.18
N PRO A 46 12.63 9.85 61.05
CA PRO A 46 13.09 10.99 60.26
C PRO A 46 13.03 12.29 61.08
N THR A 47 13.90 13.23 60.74
CA THR A 47 13.81 14.63 61.18
C THR A 47 13.58 15.53 59.97
N VAL A 48 12.90 16.65 60.17
CA VAL A 48 12.57 17.57 59.08
C VAL A 48 12.53 19.01 59.56
N THR A 49 12.98 19.93 58.70
CA THR A 49 12.90 21.37 58.93
C THR A 49 12.21 22.07 57.76
N VAL A 50 11.28 22.99 58.05
CA VAL A 50 10.67 23.89 57.07
C VAL A 50 11.23 25.29 57.30
N ASN A 51 11.83 25.90 56.28
CA ASN A 51 12.53 27.19 56.34
C ASN A 51 13.51 27.30 57.54
N GLY A 52 14.19 26.18 57.85
CA GLY A 52 15.14 26.05 58.97
C GLY A 52 14.51 25.79 60.36
N GLN A 53 13.19 25.86 60.50
CA GLN A 53 12.50 25.51 61.76
C GLN A 53 12.21 24.01 61.84
N VAL A 54 12.59 23.36 62.94
CA VAL A 54 12.35 21.93 63.18
C VAL A 54 10.86 21.69 63.38
N VAL A 55 10.29 20.72 62.66
CA VAL A 55 8.88 20.30 62.82
C VAL A 55 8.85 19.07 63.72
N GLY A 56 8.13 19.16 64.84
CA GLY A 56 7.91 18.05 65.76
C GLY A 56 6.91 17.02 65.23
N ASN A 57 6.76 15.89 65.95
CA ASN A 57 5.81 14.84 65.59
C ASN A 57 4.36 15.36 65.52
N TYR A 58 3.61 14.88 64.54
CA TYR A 58 2.19 15.18 64.39
C TYR A 58 1.37 14.57 65.53
N SER A 59 0.23 15.18 65.84
CA SER A 59 -0.75 14.69 66.82
C SER A 59 -2.13 15.20 66.43
N ALA A 60 -3.17 14.40 66.67
CA ALA A 60 -4.53 14.74 66.25
C ALA A 60 -4.99 16.08 66.87
N GLY A 61 -5.31 17.06 66.02
CA GLY A 61 -5.67 18.44 66.42
C GLY A 61 -4.56 19.48 66.25
N ASN A 62 -3.31 19.07 66.03
CA ASN A 62 -2.24 20.01 65.71
C ASN A 62 -2.34 20.51 64.25
N ARG A 63 -2.11 21.81 64.02
CA ARG A 63 -2.06 22.41 62.67
C ARG A 63 -0.74 22.12 61.92
N TYR A 64 0.29 21.70 62.64
CA TYR A 64 1.63 21.43 62.10
C TYR A 64 2.19 20.13 62.70
N GLY A 65 2.93 19.34 61.93
CA GLY A 65 3.66 18.19 62.45
C GLY A 65 4.10 17.16 61.42
N LEU A 66 5.06 16.33 61.80
CA LEU A 66 5.59 15.21 61.02
C LEU A 66 4.81 13.91 61.32
N GLU A 67 4.16 13.36 60.29
CA GLU A 67 3.44 12.08 60.31
C GLU A 67 4.21 11.06 59.44
N GLN A 68 4.35 9.82 59.91
CA GLN A 68 4.96 8.72 59.15
C GLN A 68 3.90 7.66 58.88
N LYS A 69 3.74 7.25 57.61
CA LYS A 69 2.90 6.12 57.18
C LYS A 69 3.77 5.04 56.54
N HIS A 70 3.32 3.81 56.67
CA HIS A 70 4.00 2.63 56.14
C HIS A 70 2.95 1.82 55.38
N ASP A 71 3.24 1.51 54.12
CA ASP A 71 2.33 0.85 53.18
C ASP A 71 3.13 -0.19 52.38
N GLY A 72 3.07 -1.44 52.84
CA GLY A 72 3.99 -2.49 52.42
C GLY A 72 5.45 -2.08 52.64
N ASP A 73 6.29 -2.26 51.62
CA ASP A 73 7.71 -1.88 51.64
C ASP A 73 7.95 -0.36 51.49
N VAL A 74 6.90 0.46 51.32
CA VAL A 74 7.00 1.92 51.15
C VAL A 74 6.79 2.64 52.49
N THR A 75 7.71 3.53 52.85
CA THR A 75 7.55 4.42 54.01
C THR A 75 7.39 5.87 53.54
N GLN A 76 6.24 6.47 53.84
CA GLN A 76 5.91 7.84 53.46
C GLN A 76 6.00 8.78 54.66
N PHE A 77 6.86 9.79 54.54
CA PHE A 77 7.00 10.87 55.49
C PHE A 77 6.16 12.06 55.03
N ARG A 78 5.22 12.53 55.84
CA ARG A 78 4.33 13.66 55.56
C ARG A 78 4.59 14.78 56.57
N VAL A 79 4.90 15.97 56.08
CA VAL A 79 4.88 17.19 56.89
C VAL A 79 3.56 17.87 56.67
N HIS A 80 2.72 17.86 57.70
CA HIS A 80 1.59 18.78 57.82
C HIS A 80 2.18 20.15 58.15
N TYR A 81 2.12 21.07 57.20
CA TYR A 81 2.55 22.46 57.35
C TYR A 81 1.82 23.28 56.28
N PRO A 82 0.69 23.93 56.61
CA PRO A 82 -0.06 24.72 55.64
C PRO A 82 0.80 25.81 54.99
N VAL A 83 0.97 25.67 53.68
CA VAL A 83 1.70 26.61 52.81
C VAL A 83 0.71 27.57 52.14
N LYS A 84 1.23 28.44 51.28
CA LYS A 84 0.45 29.39 50.48
C LYS A 84 0.92 29.37 49.03
N ALA A 85 -0.02 29.62 48.12
CA ALA A 85 0.29 29.88 46.72
C ALA A 85 1.33 31.01 46.54
N ASP A 86 2.04 31.01 45.41
CA ASP A 86 3.04 32.00 45.00
C ASP A 86 4.19 32.18 46.02
N ARG A 87 4.57 31.12 46.76
CA ARG A 87 5.63 31.17 47.78
C ARG A 87 6.49 29.92 47.78
N THR A 88 7.80 30.15 47.73
CA THR A 88 8.80 29.10 47.91
C THR A 88 8.96 28.68 49.37
N TYR A 89 8.97 27.37 49.64
CA TYR A 89 9.31 26.81 50.95
C TYR A 89 10.47 25.82 50.84
N GLN A 90 11.50 26.03 51.66
CA GLN A 90 12.64 25.12 51.75
C GLN A 90 12.36 24.04 52.81
N VAL A 91 12.26 22.79 52.39
CA VAL A 91 12.07 21.63 53.27
C VAL A 91 13.31 20.76 53.21
N THR A 92 14.00 20.63 54.35
CA THR A 92 15.13 19.70 54.50
C THR A 92 14.69 18.50 55.32
N TRP A 93 14.73 17.32 54.70
CA TRP A 93 14.56 16.02 55.34
C TRP A 93 15.92 15.45 55.76
N THR A 94 15.99 14.74 56.89
CA THR A 94 17.18 13.97 57.29
C THR A 94 16.78 12.68 57.99
N TYR A 95 17.23 11.54 57.45
CA TYR A 95 16.92 10.20 57.94
C TYR A 95 18.07 9.22 57.66
N GLN A 96 18.01 8.02 58.25
CA GLN A 96 19.04 7.00 58.09
C GLN A 96 18.48 5.68 57.56
N LEU A 97 19.22 5.01 56.69
CA LEU A 97 18.89 3.70 56.14
C LEU A 97 20.00 2.69 56.47
N ALA A 98 19.64 1.50 56.95
CA ALA A 98 20.55 0.38 57.15
C ALA A 98 20.89 -0.31 55.83
N ASN A 99 22.06 -0.95 55.76
CA ASN A 99 22.47 -1.89 54.70
C ASN A 99 22.46 -1.35 53.24
N VAL A 100 22.48 -0.03 53.06
CA VAL A 100 22.57 0.61 51.71
C VAL A 100 23.90 0.27 51.04
N ALA A 101 24.98 0.23 51.82
CA ALA A 101 26.30 -0.20 51.36
C ALA A 101 26.62 -1.60 51.91
N LYS A 102 26.85 -2.56 51.01
CA LYS A 102 26.99 -3.98 51.31
C LYS A 102 28.45 -4.41 51.16
N ARG A 103 29.04 -4.98 52.21
CA ARG A 103 30.44 -5.44 52.21
C ARG A 103 30.53 -6.92 51.83
N TYR A 104 31.31 -7.22 50.79
CA TYR A 104 31.66 -8.58 50.35
C TYR A 104 33.15 -8.87 50.59
N GLN A 105 33.62 -10.08 50.29
CA GLN A 105 35.00 -10.51 50.55
C GLN A 105 36.05 -9.77 49.71
N ASP A 106 35.65 -9.17 48.59
CA ASP A 106 36.52 -8.52 47.60
C ASP A 106 36.16 -7.06 47.29
N VAL A 107 34.95 -6.60 47.67
CA VAL A 107 34.41 -5.30 47.26
C VAL A 107 33.30 -4.79 48.19
N GLY A 108 33.14 -3.47 48.26
CA GLY A 108 31.92 -2.81 48.77
C GLY A 108 31.00 -2.45 47.61
N GLU A 109 29.71 -2.76 47.72
CA GLU A 109 28.68 -2.53 46.70
C GLU A 109 27.60 -1.58 47.24
N ILE A 110 27.24 -0.55 46.48
CA ILE A 110 25.96 0.15 46.63
C ILE A 110 25.24 -0.01 45.29
N ASN A 111 24.02 -0.53 45.34
CA ASN A 111 23.15 -0.66 44.19
C ASN A 111 21.78 -0.12 44.60
N TRP A 112 21.43 1.09 44.15
CA TRP A 112 20.30 1.83 44.70
C TRP A 112 19.66 2.79 43.69
N LYS A 113 18.33 2.64 43.53
CA LYS A 113 17.45 3.58 42.82
C LYS A 113 17.16 4.81 43.70
N ILE A 114 18.13 5.71 43.71
CA ILE A 114 18.15 6.92 44.55
C ILE A 114 17.02 7.91 44.20
N ILE A 115 16.63 8.01 42.93
CA ILE A 115 15.38 8.67 42.50
C ILE A 115 14.51 7.64 41.79
N GLY A 116 13.38 7.29 42.39
CA GLY A 116 12.36 6.44 41.79
C GLY A 116 11.28 7.22 41.01
N THR A 117 10.13 6.57 40.85
CA THR A 117 9.05 6.99 39.93
C THR A 117 7.81 7.60 40.60
N ASN A 118 7.72 7.63 41.93
CA ASN A 118 6.52 8.06 42.66
C ASN A 118 6.48 9.58 42.92
N TRP A 119 7.23 10.36 42.13
CA TRP A 119 7.21 11.83 42.19
C TRP A 119 6.00 12.38 41.43
N GLN A 120 5.24 13.31 42.05
CA GLN A 120 4.09 13.94 41.41
C GLN A 120 4.47 15.01 40.37
N THR A 121 5.68 15.57 40.46
CA THR A 121 6.14 16.69 39.65
C THR A 121 7.63 16.55 39.31
N ASP A 122 8.10 17.39 38.39
CA ASP A 122 9.48 17.38 37.92
C ASP A 122 10.45 17.96 38.94
N LEU A 123 11.60 17.30 39.05
CA LEU A 123 12.68 17.68 39.94
C LEU A 123 13.65 18.59 39.17
N GLN A 124 13.54 19.90 39.42
CA GLN A 124 14.40 20.91 38.82
C GLN A 124 15.71 21.07 39.60
N HIS A 125 16.80 21.38 38.89
CA HIS A 125 18.16 21.54 39.41
C HIS A 125 18.54 20.42 40.38
N THR A 126 18.52 19.18 39.87
CA THR A 126 18.78 17.98 40.66
C THR A 126 20.28 17.75 40.79
N LYS A 127 20.79 17.87 42.02
CA LYS A 127 22.15 17.52 42.41
C LYS A 127 22.10 16.44 43.48
N ILE A 128 22.84 15.36 43.27
CA ILE A 128 23.01 14.26 44.23
C ILE A 128 24.50 14.15 44.52
N VAL A 129 24.87 14.13 45.80
CA VAL A 129 26.24 13.83 46.24
C VAL A 129 26.22 12.63 47.18
N ILE A 130 26.93 11.56 46.81
CA ILE A 130 27.17 10.40 47.68
C ILE A 130 28.61 10.50 48.18
N GLN A 131 28.79 10.69 49.48
CA GLN A 131 30.06 10.72 50.18
C GLN A 131 30.30 9.36 50.84
N LEU A 132 31.36 8.66 50.41
CA LEU A 132 31.84 7.43 51.03
C LEU A 132 32.74 7.74 52.25
N PRO A 133 33.02 6.76 53.13
CA PRO A 133 33.96 6.92 54.24
C PRO A 133 35.32 7.49 53.80
N LYS A 134 35.93 8.34 54.63
CA LYS A 134 37.12 9.13 54.24
C LYS A 134 38.38 8.28 54.08
N MET A 135 38.62 7.78 52.87
CA MET A 135 39.86 7.12 52.44
C MET A 135 40.16 7.41 50.97
N THR A 136 41.39 7.14 50.52
CA THR A 136 41.75 7.17 49.09
C THR A 136 41.37 5.85 48.43
N TYR A 137 40.51 5.90 47.42
CA TYR A 137 39.99 4.72 46.75
C TYR A 137 40.84 4.30 45.54
N GLN A 138 41.07 2.99 45.41
CA GLN A 138 41.70 2.38 44.25
C GLN A 138 40.64 1.82 43.30
N THR A 139 39.70 1.03 43.82
CA THR A 139 38.74 0.27 43.02
C THR A 139 37.41 0.98 42.74
N LEU A 140 37.18 2.16 43.32
CA LEU A 140 35.95 2.95 43.11
C LEU A 140 35.61 3.13 41.62
N GLN A 141 34.44 2.64 41.22
CA GLN A 141 33.81 2.77 39.90
C GLN A 141 32.30 2.81 40.06
N ALA A 142 31.62 3.61 39.22
CA ALA A 142 30.17 3.76 39.25
C ALA A 142 29.56 3.70 37.84
N TRP A 143 28.37 3.12 37.77
CA TRP A 143 27.48 3.05 36.62
C TRP A 143 26.18 3.78 36.97
N THR A 144 25.49 4.31 35.96
CA THR A 144 24.27 5.12 36.14
C THR A 144 23.19 4.60 35.23
N HIS A 145 22.15 4.02 35.83
CA HIS A 145 21.02 3.44 35.11
C HIS A 145 19.88 4.45 35.11
N SER A 146 19.61 5.03 33.94
CA SER A 146 18.57 6.03 33.72
C SER A 146 18.22 6.13 32.24
N LYS A 147 17.07 6.72 31.91
CA LYS A 147 16.69 7.09 30.53
C LYS A 147 17.52 8.25 29.95
N SER A 148 18.40 8.87 30.75
CA SER A 148 19.23 10.01 30.35
C SER A 148 20.70 9.61 30.23
N THR A 149 21.44 10.27 29.33
CA THR A 149 22.90 10.14 29.17
C THR A 149 23.72 10.77 30.30
N THR A 150 23.08 11.31 31.34
CA THR A 150 23.75 11.91 32.50
C THR A 150 24.27 10.82 33.44
N GLN A 151 25.52 10.91 33.87
CA GLN A 151 26.20 9.91 34.72
C GLN A 151 26.74 10.52 36.01
N PHE A 152 26.96 9.70 37.03
CA PHE A 152 27.70 10.09 38.23
C PHE A 152 29.19 10.32 37.92
N VAL A 153 29.69 11.53 38.23
CA VAL A 153 31.11 11.87 38.22
C VAL A 153 31.75 11.34 39.51
N VAL A 154 32.89 10.64 39.38
CA VAL A 154 33.55 9.91 40.46
C VAL A 154 34.88 10.58 40.84
N ASP A 155 35.03 10.96 42.11
CA ASP A 155 36.30 11.39 42.70
C ASP A 155 36.83 10.32 43.67
N LYS A 156 37.99 9.72 43.32
CA LYS A 156 38.67 8.69 44.11
C LYS A 156 39.48 9.20 45.31
N GLN A 157 39.84 10.48 45.32
CA GLN A 157 40.60 11.11 46.40
C GLN A 157 39.66 11.64 47.49
N ALA A 158 38.54 12.26 47.10
CA ALA A 158 37.49 12.68 48.03
C ALA A 158 36.56 11.53 48.44
N GLY A 159 36.48 10.46 47.65
CA GLY A 159 35.53 9.36 47.87
C GLY A 159 34.09 9.78 47.59
N THR A 160 33.87 10.61 46.56
CA THR A 160 32.55 11.16 46.24
C THR A 160 32.05 10.74 44.87
N LEU A 161 30.73 10.59 44.76
CA LEU A 161 30.00 10.44 43.50
C LEU A 161 29.02 11.62 43.38
N THR A 162 29.09 12.38 42.29
CA THR A 162 28.21 13.54 42.05
C THR A 162 27.41 13.38 40.76
N TYR A 163 26.09 13.49 40.83
CA TYR A 163 25.19 13.56 39.67
C TYR A 163 24.52 14.92 39.64
N GLU A 164 24.55 15.61 38.50
CA GLU A 164 23.91 16.91 38.30
C GLU A 164 23.12 16.93 36.99
N LYS A 165 21.84 17.34 37.06
CA LYS A 165 20.95 17.44 35.91
C LYS A 165 19.92 18.56 36.09
N ALA A 166 19.68 19.33 35.03
CA ALA A 166 18.77 20.47 35.07
C ALA A 166 17.31 20.08 35.39
N ARG A 167 16.83 18.94 34.90
CA ARG A 167 15.47 18.43 35.09
C ARG A 167 15.45 16.89 35.13
N VAL A 168 14.82 16.31 36.15
CA VAL A 168 14.50 14.88 36.23
C VAL A 168 12.98 14.75 36.30
N THR A 169 12.38 14.11 35.30
CA THR A 169 10.93 13.86 35.24
C THR A 169 10.60 12.56 36.00
N PRO A 170 9.37 12.38 36.54
CA PRO A 170 8.98 11.17 37.25
C PRO A 170 9.16 9.86 36.47
N ASP A 171 9.12 9.90 35.14
CA ASP A 171 9.34 8.72 34.29
C ASP A 171 10.83 8.36 34.12
N GLN A 172 11.77 9.22 34.56
CA GLN A 172 13.22 9.07 34.40
C GLN A 172 13.89 8.80 35.77
N PRO A 173 13.76 7.58 36.33
CA PRO A 173 14.46 7.23 37.56
C PRO A 173 15.97 7.38 37.38
N VAL A 174 16.66 7.58 38.51
CA VAL A 174 18.12 7.62 38.60
C VAL A 174 18.54 6.53 39.57
N GLU A 175 19.29 5.58 39.06
CA GLU A 175 19.83 4.44 39.81
C GLU A 175 21.35 4.45 39.69
N VAL A 176 22.02 4.23 40.82
CA VAL A 176 23.47 4.15 40.93
C VAL A 176 23.86 2.74 41.32
N HIS A 177 24.73 2.13 40.53
CA HIS A 177 25.45 0.93 40.90
C HIS A 177 26.92 1.31 41.02
N THR A 178 27.51 1.18 42.19
CA THR A 178 28.90 1.54 42.43
C THR A 178 29.60 0.48 43.26
N MET A 179 30.84 0.19 42.88
CA MET A 179 31.72 -0.74 43.58
C MET A 179 32.97 -0.02 44.06
N PHE A 180 33.51 -0.38 45.22
CA PHE A 180 34.64 0.31 45.86
C PHE A 180 35.39 -0.57 46.86
N ASP A 181 36.47 -0.05 47.42
CA ASP A 181 37.36 -0.78 48.33
C ASP A 181 36.65 -1.14 49.65
N GLN A 182 36.45 -2.44 49.91
CA GLN A 182 35.63 -2.93 51.04
C GLN A 182 36.09 -2.44 52.42
N ALA A 183 37.35 -2.03 52.55
CA ALA A 183 37.94 -1.50 53.78
C ALA A 183 37.22 -0.23 54.30
N ALA A 184 36.52 0.50 53.42
CA ALA A 184 35.67 1.62 53.80
C ALA A 184 34.53 1.22 54.75
N LEU A 185 33.99 0.00 54.59
CA LEU A 185 32.91 -0.55 55.39
C LEU A 185 33.47 -1.38 56.56
N SER A 186 34.40 -0.79 57.31
CA SER A 186 35.22 -1.48 58.32
C SER A 186 34.42 -2.16 59.42
N THR A 187 33.27 -1.59 59.82
CA THR A 187 32.38 -2.12 60.87
C THR A 187 31.13 -2.81 60.32
N ALA A 188 30.94 -2.88 59.00
CA ALA A 188 29.82 -3.58 58.38
C ALA A 188 29.98 -5.11 58.44
N THR A 189 28.87 -5.83 58.62
CA THR A 189 28.84 -7.29 58.54
C THR A 189 29.25 -7.76 57.14
N GLN A 190 30.39 -8.43 57.04
CA GLN A 190 30.93 -8.95 55.79
C GLN A 190 30.11 -10.15 55.29
N ARG A 191 29.50 -10.00 54.10
CA ARG A 191 28.77 -11.06 53.39
C ARG A 191 29.73 -12.11 52.84
N THR A 192 29.24 -13.33 52.67
CA THR A 192 30.00 -14.47 52.17
C THR A 192 30.20 -14.40 50.65
N GLY A 193 31.36 -14.84 50.19
CA GLY A 193 31.73 -14.89 48.77
C GLY A 193 32.27 -13.59 48.19
N ASN A 194 32.86 -13.73 47.00
CA ASN A 194 33.31 -12.64 46.13
C ASN A 194 32.14 -12.15 45.26
N ARG A 195 32.15 -10.86 44.94
CA ARG A 195 31.04 -10.17 44.24
C ARG A 195 31.51 -9.30 43.07
N ARG A 196 32.79 -8.90 43.04
CA ARG A 196 33.35 -7.94 42.07
C ARG A 196 33.26 -8.41 40.62
N SER A 197 33.52 -9.69 40.35
CA SER A 197 33.37 -10.24 39.00
C SER A 197 31.92 -10.20 38.55
N THR A 198 30.99 -10.61 39.41
CA THR A 198 29.55 -10.62 39.13
C THR A 198 29.02 -9.21 38.83
N ILE A 199 29.46 -8.18 39.56
CA ILE A 199 29.13 -6.78 39.25
C ILE A 199 29.60 -6.41 37.83
N LEU A 200 30.87 -6.67 37.51
CA LEU A 200 31.45 -6.34 36.20
C LEU A 200 30.77 -7.09 35.05
N ASP A 201 30.37 -8.34 35.26
CA ASP A 201 29.69 -9.14 34.24
C ASP A 201 28.21 -8.78 34.09
N GLN A 202 27.53 -8.36 35.17
CA GLN A 202 26.19 -7.76 35.10
C GLN A 202 26.21 -6.45 34.29
N GLU A 203 27.15 -5.54 34.56
CA GLU A 203 27.27 -4.27 33.85
C GLU A 203 27.68 -4.43 32.38
N ARG A 204 28.55 -5.41 32.07
CA ARG A 204 28.85 -5.80 30.68
C ARG A 204 27.60 -6.29 29.95
N ALA A 205 26.80 -7.15 30.58
CA ALA A 205 25.57 -7.67 29.97
C ALA A 205 24.55 -6.56 29.69
N ILE A 206 24.37 -5.62 30.63
CA ILE A 206 23.52 -4.43 30.45
C ILE A 206 24.02 -3.58 29.27
N ALA A 207 25.33 -3.27 29.22
CA ALA A 207 25.92 -2.48 28.15
C ALA A 207 25.80 -3.15 26.76
N GLU A 208 26.07 -4.46 26.67
CA GLU A 208 25.84 -5.23 25.44
C GLU A 208 24.37 -5.23 25.01
N GLN A 209 23.45 -5.38 25.96
CA GLN A 209 22.01 -5.42 25.66
C GLN A 209 21.50 -4.05 25.19
N ALA A 210 21.99 -2.96 25.79
CA ALA A 210 21.74 -1.58 25.35
C ALA A 210 22.34 -1.28 23.97
N GLU A 211 23.53 -1.82 23.64
CA GLU A 211 24.09 -1.67 22.30
C GLU A 211 23.28 -2.46 21.25
N LYS A 212 22.82 -3.66 21.61
CA LYS A 212 21.97 -4.52 20.76
C LYS A 212 20.59 -3.90 20.49
N THR A 213 19.97 -3.22 21.47
CA THR A 213 18.74 -2.44 21.24
C THR A 213 19.03 -1.20 20.41
N ALA A 214 20.02 -0.38 20.75
CA ALA A 214 20.35 0.83 19.99
C ALA A 214 20.71 0.56 18.51
N LYS A 215 21.34 -0.59 18.20
CA LYS A 215 21.56 -1.06 16.82
C LYS A 215 20.26 -1.42 16.11
N ARG A 216 19.32 -2.11 16.79
CA ARG A 216 17.99 -2.41 16.25
C ARG A 216 17.16 -1.15 16.03
N ASP A 217 17.16 -0.21 16.96
CA ASP A 217 16.37 1.02 16.88
C ASP A 217 16.83 1.92 15.72
N LYS A 218 18.14 2.06 15.52
CA LYS A 218 18.70 2.76 14.35
C LYS A 218 18.34 2.08 13.02
N ALA A 219 18.36 0.74 12.97
CA ALA A 219 17.93 0.00 11.79
C ALA A 219 16.42 0.20 11.52
N MET A 220 15.59 0.19 12.56
CA MET A 220 14.14 0.46 12.46
C MET A 220 13.83 1.88 12.00
N GLN A 221 14.57 2.91 12.45
CA GLN A 221 14.42 4.28 11.96
C GLN A 221 14.75 4.40 10.45
N GLY A 222 15.82 3.73 10.00
CA GLY A 222 16.13 3.62 8.58
C GLY A 222 15.00 2.96 7.78
N TYR A 223 14.44 1.86 8.30
CA TYR A 223 13.31 1.17 7.66
C TYR A 223 12.03 2.01 7.58
N VAL A 224 11.65 2.71 8.65
CA VAL A 224 10.47 3.62 8.64
C VAL A 224 10.63 4.72 7.59
N THR A 225 11.86 5.17 7.35
CA THR A 225 12.16 6.13 6.28
C THR A 225 11.94 5.52 4.89
N TRP A 226 12.39 4.29 4.65
CA TRP A 226 12.15 3.57 3.38
C TRP A 226 10.66 3.24 3.13
N LEU A 227 9.88 2.91 4.18
CA LEU A 227 8.43 2.66 4.10
C LEU A 227 7.64 3.83 3.50
N ALA A 228 8.14 5.07 3.65
CA ALA A 228 7.54 6.27 3.08
C ALA A 228 8.08 6.60 1.67
N ILE A 229 9.39 6.43 1.44
CA ILE A 229 10.05 6.78 0.16
C ILE A 229 9.59 5.86 -0.98
N LEU A 230 9.50 4.54 -0.74
CA LEU A 230 9.15 3.56 -1.78
C LEU A 230 7.75 3.78 -2.41
N PRO A 231 6.64 3.88 -1.64
CA PRO A 231 5.34 4.17 -2.23
C PRO A 231 5.23 5.59 -2.82
N LEU A 232 5.98 6.58 -2.30
CA LEU A 232 6.03 7.92 -2.88
C LEU A 232 6.69 7.90 -4.27
N GLY A 233 7.81 7.18 -4.43
CA GLY A 233 8.45 6.98 -5.73
C GLY A 233 7.54 6.23 -6.71
N LEU A 234 6.79 5.23 -6.23
CA LEU A 234 5.81 4.50 -7.02
C LEU A 234 4.62 5.38 -7.44
N LEU A 235 4.15 6.28 -6.58
CA LEU A 235 3.12 7.27 -6.88
C LEU A 235 3.59 8.30 -7.93
N ILE A 236 4.82 8.82 -7.80
CA ILE A 236 5.43 9.71 -8.80
C ILE A 236 5.52 9.00 -10.16
N ARG A 237 5.91 7.71 -10.16
CA ARG A 237 5.95 6.86 -11.37
C ARG A 237 4.56 6.67 -11.99
N LEU A 238 3.53 6.43 -11.19
CA LEU A 238 2.13 6.34 -11.65
C LEU A 238 1.65 7.67 -12.27
N ILE A 239 1.97 8.80 -11.65
CA ILE A 239 1.63 10.13 -12.17
C ILE A 239 2.36 10.41 -13.50
N ALA A 240 3.64 10.03 -13.61
CA ALA A 240 4.40 10.14 -14.86
C ALA A 240 3.82 9.26 -15.98
N LEU A 241 3.41 8.03 -15.66
CA LEU A 241 2.71 7.13 -16.58
C LEU A 241 1.37 7.74 -17.04
N TRP A 242 0.54 8.22 -16.11
CA TRP A 242 -0.72 8.89 -16.42
C TRP A 242 -0.55 10.14 -17.29
N ARG A 243 0.49 10.95 -17.05
CA ARG A 243 0.83 12.11 -17.89
C ARG A 243 1.23 11.71 -19.31
N ARG A 244 2.07 10.67 -19.50
CA ARG A 244 2.42 10.12 -20.82
C ARG A 244 1.18 9.64 -21.58
N ILE A 245 0.33 8.86 -20.90
CA ILE A 245 -0.94 8.36 -21.43
C ILE A 245 -1.85 9.51 -21.87
N ARG A 246 -2.01 10.55 -21.04
CA ARG A 246 -2.86 11.71 -21.36
C ARG A 246 -2.31 12.54 -22.52
N ALA A 247 -0.99 12.62 -22.68
CA ALA A 247 -0.36 13.31 -23.81
C ALA A 247 -0.65 12.60 -25.14
N GLN A 248 -0.53 11.27 -25.19
CA GLN A 248 -0.80 10.47 -26.40
C GLN A 248 -2.30 10.30 -26.68
N ASN A 249 -3.14 10.20 -25.65
CA ASN A 249 -4.60 10.14 -25.79
C ASN A 249 -5.27 11.51 -26.08
N LYS A 250 -4.51 12.60 -26.27
CA LYS A 250 -5.07 13.97 -26.38
C LYS A 250 -6.09 14.13 -27.52
N HIS A 251 -6.01 13.28 -28.55
CA HIS A 251 -6.83 13.34 -29.76
C HIS A 251 -8.13 12.50 -29.68
N VAL A 252 -8.29 11.63 -28.68
CA VAL A 252 -9.24 10.49 -28.71
C VAL A 252 -10.72 10.87 -28.52
N ILE A 253 -11.06 12.15 -28.33
CA ILE A 253 -12.42 12.59 -27.95
C ILE A 253 -12.85 13.76 -28.84
N GLU A 254 -14.07 13.65 -29.40
CA GLU A 254 -14.73 14.59 -30.33
C GLU A 254 -14.34 14.54 -31.83
N THR A 255 -14.16 13.33 -32.39
CA THR A 255 -14.21 13.15 -33.85
C THR A 255 -15.58 13.57 -34.41
N PRO A 256 -15.67 14.51 -35.36
CA PRO A 256 -16.94 14.95 -35.96
C PRO A 256 -17.60 13.84 -36.79
N HIS A 257 -18.87 14.00 -37.13
CA HIS A 257 -19.53 13.14 -38.12
C HIS A 257 -18.91 13.35 -39.50
N ASN A 258 -18.58 12.25 -40.18
CA ASN A 258 -18.19 12.28 -41.60
C ASN A 258 -19.30 11.60 -42.42
N TYR A 259 -19.74 12.27 -43.49
CA TYR A 259 -20.85 11.81 -44.33
C TYR A 259 -20.37 11.13 -45.62
N GLU A 260 -19.11 11.36 -46.00
CA GLU A 260 -18.49 10.79 -47.20
C GLU A 260 -17.62 9.57 -46.85
N LEU A 261 -17.47 8.65 -47.80
CA LEU A 261 -16.63 7.46 -47.63
C LEU A 261 -15.14 7.88 -47.66
N PRO A 262 -14.34 7.64 -46.61
CA PRO A 262 -12.96 8.15 -46.54
C PRO A 262 -11.99 7.65 -47.62
N SER A 263 -12.26 6.49 -48.23
CA SER A 263 -11.54 5.98 -49.41
C SER A 263 -12.28 4.77 -50.01
N ASP A 264 -12.01 4.43 -51.27
CA ASP A 264 -12.55 3.24 -51.94
C ASP A 264 -11.85 1.91 -51.56
N LEU A 265 -11.06 1.87 -50.48
CA LEU A 265 -10.42 0.65 -50.01
C LEU A 265 -11.46 -0.40 -49.58
N PRO A 266 -11.33 -1.69 -49.98
CA PRO A 266 -12.31 -2.72 -49.63
C PRO A 266 -12.59 -2.80 -48.11
N PRO A 267 -13.85 -3.02 -47.66
CA PRO A 267 -14.19 -3.02 -46.24
C PRO A 267 -13.31 -3.90 -45.36
N ALA A 268 -12.92 -5.10 -45.81
CA ALA A 268 -12.00 -5.96 -45.07
C ALA A 268 -10.59 -5.37 -44.91
N VAL A 269 -10.06 -4.67 -45.93
CA VAL A 269 -8.79 -3.96 -45.83
C VAL A 269 -8.87 -2.83 -44.80
N VAL A 270 -9.96 -2.05 -44.79
CA VAL A 270 -10.21 -1.01 -43.79
C VAL A 270 -10.34 -1.60 -42.38
N GLY A 271 -11.06 -2.72 -42.25
CA GLY A 271 -11.19 -3.46 -41.00
C GLY A 271 -9.87 -4.02 -40.47
N TRP A 272 -8.93 -4.34 -41.37
CA TRP A 272 -7.56 -4.67 -41.00
C TRP A 272 -6.79 -3.44 -40.52
N GLN A 273 -6.73 -2.38 -41.34
CA GLN A 273 -5.91 -1.19 -41.07
C GLN A 273 -6.24 -0.49 -39.73
N LEU A 274 -7.51 -0.41 -39.33
CA LEU A 274 -7.94 0.37 -38.15
C LEU A 274 -7.57 -0.25 -36.78
N ARG A 275 -6.86 -1.40 -36.74
CA ARG A 275 -6.62 -2.21 -35.53
C ARG A 275 -5.27 -2.93 -35.61
N ASP A 276 -4.48 -2.99 -34.52
CA ASP A 276 -3.14 -3.62 -34.50
C ASP A 276 -3.11 -5.06 -35.04
N SER A 277 -4.12 -5.86 -34.69
CA SER A 277 -4.28 -7.26 -35.10
C SER A 277 -5.40 -7.45 -36.13
N GLY A 278 -5.76 -6.40 -36.86
CA GLY A 278 -6.95 -6.38 -37.70
C GLY A 278 -8.28 -6.55 -36.96
N ALA A 279 -9.35 -6.71 -37.72
CA ALA A 279 -10.63 -7.20 -37.20
C ALA A 279 -10.64 -8.73 -37.22
N ALA A 280 -11.43 -9.37 -36.34
CA ALA A 280 -11.55 -10.82 -36.31
C ALA A 280 -11.96 -11.37 -37.70
N VAL A 281 -11.41 -12.51 -38.10
CA VAL A 281 -11.55 -13.00 -39.48
C VAL A 281 -13.00 -13.20 -39.94
N SER A 282 -13.91 -13.54 -39.03
CA SER A 282 -15.35 -13.62 -39.33
C SER A 282 -15.96 -12.26 -39.69
N THR A 283 -15.42 -11.16 -39.13
CA THR A 283 -15.79 -9.77 -39.48
C THR A 283 -15.25 -9.38 -40.85
N LEU A 284 -14.01 -9.78 -41.17
CA LEU A 284 -13.39 -9.54 -42.49
C LEU A 284 -14.11 -10.31 -43.61
N PHE A 285 -14.44 -11.58 -43.35
CA PHE A 285 -15.17 -12.46 -44.26
C PHE A 285 -16.61 -11.96 -44.48
N SER A 286 -17.31 -11.63 -43.38
CA SER A 286 -18.64 -10.98 -43.43
C SER A 286 -18.59 -9.69 -44.27
N ALA A 287 -17.68 -8.76 -43.98
CA ALA A 287 -17.59 -7.49 -44.71
C ALA A 287 -17.24 -7.67 -46.19
N THR A 288 -16.41 -8.64 -46.54
CA THR A 288 -16.09 -8.97 -47.95
C THR A 288 -17.31 -9.54 -48.68
N LEU A 289 -18.08 -10.43 -48.03
CA LEU A 289 -19.31 -10.96 -48.60
C LEU A 289 -20.34 -9.84 -48.84
N MET A 290 -20.52 -8.96 -47.84
CA MET A 290 -21.42 -7.81 -47.94
C MET A 290 -21.01 -6.82 -49.05
N ASP A 291 -19.70 -6.60 -49.25
CA ASP A 291 -19.17 -5.78 -50.34
C ASP A 291 -19.43 -6.40 -51.72
N LEU A 292 -19.27 -7.72 -51.86
CA LEU A 292 -19.60 -8.44 -53.10
C LEU A 292 -21.11 -8.48 -53.40
N LEU A 293 -21.96 -8.47 -52.36
CA LEU A 293 -23.41 -8.31 -52.49
C LEU A 293 -23.76 -6.88 -52.94
N ALA A 294 -23.19 -5.86 -52.31
CA ALA A 294 -23.39 -4.45 -52.70
C ALA A 294 -22.91 -4.13 -54.11
N LYS A 295 -21.80 -4.75 -54.56
CA LYS A 295 -21.29 -4.70 -55.94
C LYS A 295 -22.15 -5.49 -56.95
N ARG A 296 -23.20 -6.19 -56.49
CA ARG A 296 -24.03 -7.15 -57.27
C ARG A 296 -23.19 -8.19 -58.02
N VAL A 297 -22.08 -8.62 -57.41
CA VAL A 297 -21.29 -9.78 -57.85
C VAL A 297 -22.01 -11.06 -57.40
N LEU A 298 -22.36 -11.07 -56.12
CA LEU A 298 -23.19 -12.08 -55.50
C LEU A 298 -24.62 -11.55 -55.37
N THR A 299 -25.57 -12.47 -55.33
CA THR A 299 -26.97 -12.19 -54.99
C THR A 299 -27.50 -13.23 -54.00
N VAL A 300 -28.59 -12.89 -53.31
CA VAL A 300 -29.29 -13.79 -52.39
C VAL A 300 -30.79 -13.80 -52.73
N SER A 301 -31.33 -14.99 -52.97
CA SER A 301 -32.76 -15.20 -53.25
C SER A 301 -33.38 -16.16 -52.24
N GLU A 302 -34.69 -16.04 -51.99
CA GLU A 302 -35.43 -17.01 -51.17
C GLU A 302 -35.62 -18.33 -51.93
N GLU A 303 -35.52 -19.46 -51.23
CA GLU A 303 -35.97 -20.76 -51.73
C GLU A 303 -37.28 -21.16 -51.02
N PRO A 304 -38.39 -21.36 -51.75
CA PRO A 304 -39.67 -21.74 -51.16
C PRO A 304 -39.61 -23.17 -50.62
N THR A 305 -39.63 -23.32 -49.29
CA THR A 305 -39.61 -24.64 -48.64
C THR A 305 -41.02 -25.14 -48.33
N LYS A 306 -41.18 -26.47 -48.31
CA LYS A 306 -42.47 -27.12 -47.96
C LYS A 306 -42.81 -27.06 -46.45
N LYS A 307 -42.07 -26.30 -45.62
CA LYS A 307 -42.27 -26.21 -44.17
C LYS A 307 -42.46 -24.74 -43.75
N TRP A 308 -43.67 -24.42 -43.29
CA TRP A 308 -44.22 -23.12 -42.87
C TRP A 308 -43.41 -22.26 -41.85
N ARG A 309 -42.20 -22.66 -41.46
CA ARG A 309 -41.33 -21.97 -40.47
C ARG A 309 -39.82 -22.03 -40.78
N LYS A 310 -39.41 -22.41 -41.98
CA LYS A 310 -38.01 -22.28 -42.43
C LYS A 310 -37.96 -21.75 -43.86
N THR A 311 -37.56 -20.50 -44.02
CA THR A 311 -37.09 -19.98 -45.31
C THR A 311 -35.65 -20.41 -45.50
N ASN A 312 -35.35 -21.07 -46.62
CA ASN A 312 -33.98 -21.31 -47.04
C ASN A 312 -33.56 -20.19 -47.99
N TYR A 313 -32.26 -19.92 -48.09
CA TYR A 313 -31.73 -18.89 -48.97
C TYR A 313 -30.62 -19.45 -49.83
N ARG A 314 -30.57 -19.00 -51.08
CA ARG A 314 -29.54 -19.36 -52.06
C ARG A 314 -28.65 -18.15 -52.30
N ILE A 315 -27.34 -18.31 -52.11
CA ILE A 315 -26.34 -17.35 -52.59
C ILE A 315 -25.95 -17.79 -54.00
N GLN A 316 -25.93 -16.88 -54.98
CA GLN A 316 -25.51 -17.16 -56.35
C GLN A 316 -24.43 -16.18 -56.81
N LEU A 317 -23.52 -16.62 -57.70
CA LEU A 317 -22.55 -15.77 -58.40
C LEU A 317 -23.11 -15.38 -59.77
N ASP A 318 -23.54 -14.12 -59.93
CA ASP A 318 -24.23 -13.67 -61.13
C ASP A 318 -23.32 -12.98 -62.15
N ARG A 319 -22.10 -12.56 -61.74
CA ARG A 319 -21.11 -11.98 -62.64
C ARG A 319 -19.68 -12.20 -62.14
N MET A 320 -18.74 -12.35 -63.06
CA MET A 320 -17.31 -12.21 -62.76
C MET A 320 -16.86 -10.76 -62.92
N VAL A 321 -15.87 -10.38 -62.12
CA VAL A 321 -15.08 -9.13 -62.22
C VAL A 321 -13.62 -9.45 -61.93
N ALA A 322 -12.71 -8.48 -62.04
CA ALA A 322 -11.36 -8.61 -61.53
C ALA A 322 -11.40 -8.66 -59.99
N PHE A 323 -11.26 -9.85 -59.42
CA PHE A 323 -11.30 -10.08 -57.97
C PHE A 323 -9.97 -9.80 -57.29
N ASN A 324 -10.03 -9.29 -56.06
CA ASN A 324 -8.88 -9.31 -55.16
C ASN A 324 -8.55 -10.75 -54.73
N ASP A 325 -7.29 -10.99 -54.37
CA ASP A 325 -6.76 -12.27 -53.90
C ASP A 325 -7.62 -12.94 -52.80
N PHE A 326 -8.12 -12.14 -51.85
CA PHE A 326 -8.98 -12.59 -50.75
C PHE A 326 -10.45 -12.79 -51.18
N GLU A 327 -10.98 -11.97 -52.09
CA GLU A 327 -12.31 -12.17 -52.69
C GLU A 327 -12.35 -13.50 -53.45
N GLY A 328 -11.30 -13.82 -54.22
CA GLY A 328 -11.12 -15.11 -54.89
C GLY A 328 -11.17 -16.29 -53.91
N THR A 329 -10.39 -16.23 -52.82
CA THR A 329 -10.42 -17.29 -51.78
C THR A 329 -11.79 -17.41 -51.11
N LEU A 330 -12.50 -16.31 -50.86
CA LEU A 330 -13.87 -16.33 -50.34
C LEU A 330 -14.84 -17.01 -51.31
N LEU A 331 -14.77 -16.70 -52.61
CA LEU A 331 -15.57 -17.36 -53.64
C LEU A 331 -15.25 -18.86 -53.73
N THR A 332 -13.98 -19.25 -53.58
CA THR A 332 -13.59 -20.67 -53.49
C THR A 332 -14.12 -21.35 -52.22
N ILE A 333 -14.19 -20.64 -51.09
CA ILE A 333 -14.82 -21.15 -49.86
C ILE A 333 -16.32 -21.38 -50.10
N LEU A 334 -17.03 -20.43 -50.72
CA LEU A 334 -18.46 -20.57 -51.06
C LEU A 334 -18.73 -21.69 -52.07
N PHE A 335 -18.09 -21.68 -53.24
CA PHE A 335 -18.51 -22.46 -54.41
C PHE A 335 -17.57 -23.63 -54.80
N GLY A 336 -16.37 -23.72 -54.19
CA GLY A 336 -15.35 -24.71 -54.55
C GLY A 336 -14.31 -24.17 -55.55
N GLU A 337 -13.35 -25.02 -55.96
CA GLU A 337 -12.18 -24.58 -56.75
C GLU A 337 -12.55 -24.06 -58.15
N GLN A 338 -13.56 -24.65 -58.80
CA GLN A 338 -14.11 -24.14 -60.07
C GLN A 338 -15.23 -23.14 -59.78
N VAL A 339 -14.88 -21.85 -59.72
CA VAL A 339 -15.83 -20.75 -59.57
C VAL A 339 -16.32 -20.31 -60.95
N GLU A 340 -17.64 -20.35 -61.19
CA GLU A 340 -18.28 -20.07 -62.49
C GLU A 340 -19.61 -19.33 -62.27
N VAL A 341 -20.02 -18.48 -63.22
CA VAL A 341 -21.30 -17.75 -63.15
C VAL A 341 -22.47 -18.73 -63.14
N GLY A 342 -23.49 -18.46 -62.32
CA GLY A 342 -24.63 -19.33 -62.08
C GLY A 342 -24.39 -20.42 -61.02
N LYS A 343 -23.16 -20.57 -60.48
CA LYS A 343 -22.96 -21.43 -59.30
C LYS A 343 -23.59 -20.82 -58.06
N SER A 344 -24.16 -21.69 -57.24
CA SER A 344 -24.91 -21.31 -56.04
C SER A 344 -24.65 -22.23 -54.85
N ILE A 345 -24.80 -21.71 -53.63
CA ILE A 345 -24.80 -22.48 -52.38
C ILE A 345 -26.02 -22.12 -51.53
N GLN A 346 -26.60 -23.12 -50.86
CA GLN A 346 -27.70 -22.93 -49.91
C GLN A 346 -27.18 -22.61 -48.51
N THR A 347 -27.80 -21.64 -47.82
CA THR A 347 -27.41 -21.28 -46.45
C THR A 347 -27.60 -22.42 -45.45
N GLN A 348 -28.51 -23.36 -45.70
CA GLN A 348 -28.64 -24.58 -44.92
C GLN A 348 -27.38 -25.46 -45.00
N THR A 349 -26.72 -25.55 -46.16
CA THR A 349 -25.46 -26.29 -46.31
C THR A 349 -24.32 -25.62 -45.54
N MET A 350 -24.36 -24.30 -45.36
CA MET A 350 -23.36 -23.56 -44.59
C MET A 350 -23.51 -23.76 -43.08
N GLN A 351 -24.72 -24.08 -42.60
CA GLN A 351 -25.01 -24.39 -41.19
C GLN A 351 -24.59 -25.81 -40.78
N ASP A 352 -24.28 -26.69 -41.73
CA ASP A 352 -23.81 -28.05 -41.50
C ASP A 352 -22.29 -28.06 -41.34
N SER A 353 -21.82 -28.45 -40.14
CA SER A 353 -20.40 -28.53 -39.78
C SER A 353 -19.65 -29.68 -40.47
N GLU A 354 -20.35 -30.70 -40.99
CA GLU A 354 -19.74 -31.77 -41.77
C GLU A 354 -19.67 -31.44 -43.28
N SER A 355 -20.29 -30.34 -43.71
CA SER A 355 -20.40 -29.97 -45.10
C SER A 355 -19.05 -29.71 -45.80
N ALA A 356 -19.05 -29.82 -47.12
CA ALA A 356 -17.94 -29.40 -47.95
C ALA A 356 -17.66 -27.89 -47.84
N PHE A 357 -18.63 -27.07 -47.42
CA PHE A 357 -18.42 -25.65 -47.12
C PHE A 357 -17.61 -25.48 -45.83
N ALA A 358 -18.05 -26.06 -44.72
CA ALA A 358 -17.36 -25.94 -43.42
C ALA A 358 -15.91 -26.42 -43.51
N LYS A 359 -15.67 -27.55 -44.20
CA LYS A 359 -14.33 -28.07 -44.47
C LYS A 359 -13.46 -27.11 -45.32
N ARG A 360 -14.03 -26.43 -46.32
CA ARG A 360 -13.30 -25.40 -47.09
C ARG A 360 -13.06 -24.12 -46.29
N TYR A 361 -14.02 -23.70 -45.45
CA TYR A 361 -13.90 -22.55 -44.58
C TYR A 361 -12.70 -22.76 -43.62
N THR A 362 -12.74 -23.81 -42.78
CA THR A 362 -11.65 -24.12 -41.83
C THR A 362 -10.29 -24.27 -42.53
N ASN A 363 -10.23 -24.88 -43.72
CA ASN A 363 -8.96 -25.11 -44.43
C ASN A 363 -8.44 -23.89 -45.22
N LYS A 364 -9.21 -22.81 -45.38
CA LYS A 364 -8.81 -21.64 -46.20
C LYS A 364 -9.02 -20.27 -45.53
N ILE A 365 -9.67 -20.21 -44.37
CA ILE A 365 -9.96 -18.95 -43.67
C ILE A 365 -8.67 -18.22 -43.24
N ASP A 366 -7.66 -18.95 -42.78
CA ASP A 366 -6.33 -18.40 -42.46
C ASP A 366 -5.66 -17.77 -43.70
N ARG A 367 -5.75 -18.44 -44.87
CA ARG A 367 -5.23 -17.92 -46.13
C ARG A 367 -5.96 -16.65 -46.58
N PHE A 368 -7.27 -16.61 -46.37
CA PHE A 368 -8.09 -15.42 -46.62
C PHE A 368 -7.63 -14.24 -45.74
N GLU A 369 -7.42 -14.47 -44.43
CA GLU A 369 -6.89 -13.46 -43.51
C GLU A 369 -5.50 -12.99 -43.94
N ASP A 370 -4.62 -13.92 -44.33
CA ASP A 370 -3.28 -13.63 -44.84
C ASP A 370 -3.30 -12.75 -46.09
N GLN A 371 -4.26 -12.97 -46.99
CA GLN A 371 -4.44 -12.16 -48.20
C GLN A 371 -5.01 -10.77 -47.88
N VAL A 372 -5.97 -10.64 -46.94
CA VAL A 372 -6.46 -9.33 -46.47
C VAL A 372 -5.32 -8.53 -45.81
N ARG A 373 -4.52 -9.17 -44.94
CA ARG A 373 -3.36 -8.55 -44.28
C ARG A 373 -2.32 -8.04 -45.29
N ARG A 374 -2.07 -8.77 -46.38
CA ARG A 374 -1.17 -8.34 -47.47
C ARG A 374 -1.78 -7.21 -48.29
N ALA A 375 -3.06 -7.30 -48.66
CA ALA A 375 -3.77 -6.28 -49.44
C ALA A 375 -3.85 -4.92 -48.71
N ALA A 376 -3.88 -4.93 -47.37
CA ALA A 376 -3.94 -3.73 -46.55
C ALA A 376 -2.73 -2.80 -46.67
N LYS A 377 -1.57 -3.33 -47.11
CA LYS A 377 -0.23 -2.69 -47.06
C LYS A 377 0.22 -2.31 -45.64
N PRO A 378 1.54 -2.17 -45.38
CA PRO A 378 2.04 -1.67 -44.11
C PRO A 378 1.91 -0.14 -44.02
N VAL A 379 0.66 0.35 -44.01
CA VAL A 379 0.37 1.73 -43.56
C VAL A 379 0.41 1.69 -42.03
N THR A 380 1.46 2.24 -41.44
CA THR A 380 1.65 2.31 -39.98
C THR A 380 0.73 3.36 -39.36
N LEU A 381 -0.58 3.09 -39.38
CA LEU A 381 -1.57 3.95 -38.74
C LEU A 381 -1.34 4.02 -37.22
N ILE A 382 -0.86 2.94 -36.61
CA ILE A 382 -0.62 2.83 -35.17
C ILE A 382 0.87 2.96 -34.87
N ASP A 383 1.21 3.77 -33.86
CA ASP A 383 2.57 3.97 -33.39
C ASP A 383 2.97 2.82 -32.46
N HIS A 384 3.49 1.74 -33.05
CA HIS A 384 3.92 0.55 -32.31
C HIS A 384 5.09 0.85 -31.35
N ASP A 385 5.89 1.90 -31.58
CA ASP A 385 6.97 2.31 -30.67
C ASP A 385 6.43 3.06 -29.44
N ALA A 386 5.43 3.92 -29.61
CA ALA A 386 4.69 4.51 -28.49
C ALA A 386 3.92 3.45 -27.68
N VAL A 387 3.24 2.52 -28.36
CA VAL A 387 2.47 1.44 -27.72
C VAL A 387 3.41 0.49 -26.95
N SER A 388 4.54 0.09 -27.54
CA SER A 388 5.52 -0.78 -26.89
C SER A 388 6.23 -0.06 -25.73
N GLN A 389 6.63 1.20 -25.87
CA GLN A 389 7.19 2.00 -24.77
C GLN A 389 6.20 2.15 -23.61
N LEU A 390 4.93 2.50 -23.86
CA LEU A 390 3.94 2.54 -22.78
C LEU A 390 3.71 1.17 -22.14
N THR A 391 3.73 0.10 -22.93
CA THR A 391 3.59 -1.28 -22.42
C THR A 391 4.77 -1.67 -21.53
N GLN A 392 6.01 -1.34 -21.93
CA GLN A 392 7.21 -1.52 -21.13
C GLN A 392 7.15 -0.68 -19.83
N TRP A 393 6.71 0.59 -19.91
CA TRP A 393 6.50 1.45 -18.74
C TRP A 393 5.42 0.90 -17.78
N ARG A 394 4.33 0.33 -18.31
CA ARG A 394 3.29 -0.38 -17.53
C ARG A 394 3.89 -1.58 -16.80
N VAL A 395 4.56 -2.49 -17.52
CA VAL A 395 5.17 -3.71 -16.95
C VAL A 395 6.14 -3.36 -15.83
N TRP A 396 7.11 -2.46 -16.06
CA TRP A 396 8.06 -2.07 -15.01
C TRP A 396 7.43 -1.33 -13.83
N THR A 397 6.26 -0.71 -14.00
CA THR A 397 5.53 -0.10 -12.87
C THR A 397 4.84 -1.16 -12.01
N ILE A 398 4.30 -2.22 -12.63
CA ILE A 398 3.76 -3.39 -11.92
C ILE A 398 4.88 -4.17 -11.20
N VAL A 399 6.01 -4.44 -11.89
CA VAL A 399 7.19 -5.09 -11.29
C VAL A 399 7.73 -4.30 -10.10
N ALA A 400 7.81 -2.96 -10.21
CA ALA A 400 8.20 -2.11 -9.09
C ALA A 400 7.22 -2.19 -7.91
N ALA A 401 5.91 -2.21 -8.17
CA ALA A 401 4.90 -2.34 -7.12
C ALA A 401 4.99 -3.70 -6.39
N VAL A 402 5.17 -4.80 -7.12
CA VAL A 402 5.38 -6.14 -6.56
C VAL A 402 6.66 -6.19 -5.73
N ALA A 403 7.76 -5.61 -6.21
CA ALA A 403 9.01 -5.54 -5.47
C ALA A 403 8.86 -4.78 -4.13
N VAL A 404 8.14 -3.65 -4.11
CA VAL A 404 7.85 -2.90 -2.88
C VAL A 404 6.97 -3.71 -1.91
N VAL A 405 5.98 -4.45 -2.40
CA VAL A 405 5.16 -5.35 -1.55
C VAL A 405 6.01 -6.47 -0.94
N VAL A 406 6.92 -7.08 -1.71
CA VAL A 406 7.86 -8.10 -1.19
C VAL A 406 8.82 -7.52 -0.16
N ILE A 407 9.41 -6.34 -0.41
CA ILE A 407 10.29 -5.64 0.55
C ILE A 407 9.53 -5.37 1.85
N ASN A 408 8.35 -4.74 1.78
CA ASN A 408 7.54 -4.46 2.96
C ASN A 408 7.13 -5.74 3.71
N GLY A 409 6.80 -6.81 2.99
CA GLY A 409 6.45 -8.12 3.57
C GLY A 409 7.63 -8.78 4.29
N THR A 410 8.82 -8.80 3.68
CA THR A 410 10.02 -9.35 4.33
C THR A 410 10.37 -8.61 5.62
N VAL A 411 10.33 -7.27 5.63
CA VAL A 411 10.66 -6.52 6.83
C VAL A 411 9.54 -6.58 7.88
N TRP A 412 8.27 -6.73 7.51
CA TRP A 412 7.19 -7.04 8.48
C TRP A 412 7.45 -8.33 9.26
N VAL A 413 8.00 -9.36 8.61
CA VAL A 413 8.44 -10.61 9.28
C VAL A 413 9.68 -10.39 10.15
N MET A 414 10.60 -9.49 9.77
CA MET A 414 11.83 -9.22 10.54
C MET A 414 11.63 -8.23 11.70
N SER A 415 10.60 -7.38 11.66
CA SER A 415 10.35 -6.35 12.67
C SER A 415 9.69 -6.93 13.93
N SER A 416 10.50 -7.33 14.92
CA SER A 416 10.04 -7.83 16.23
C SER A 416 9.39 -6.76 17.14
N ALA A 417 8.85 -5.68 16.56
CA ALA A 417 8.32 -4.52 17.27
C ALA A 417 6.98 -4.11 16.64
N HIS A 418 5.88 -4.54 17.26
CA HIS A 418 4.51 -4.39 16.75
C HIS A 418 4.04 -2.94 16.53
N ILE A 419 4.79 -1.94 17.04
CA ILE A 419 4.50 -0.50 16.98
C ILE A 419 4.32 0.00 15.53
N ALA A 420 4.97 -0.63 14.54
CA ALA A 420 4.89 -0.22 13.14
C ALA A 420 3.78 -0.92 12.31
N GLY A 421 3.01 -1.85 12.89
CA GLY A 421 2.09 -2.73 12.14
C GLY A 421 1.08 -2.01 11.24
N TRP A 422 0.55 -0.89 11.70
CA TRP A 422 -0.37 -0.04 10.92
C TRP A 422 0.35 0.64 9.74
N PHE A 423 1.56 1.16 9.94
CA PHE A 423 2.36 1.79 8.89
C PHE A 423 2.80 0.79 7.81
N THR A 424 3.17 -0.43 8.19
CA THR A 424 3.46 -1.51 7.24
C THR A 424 2.21 -1.90 6.45
N GLY A 425 1.06 -2.07 7.12
CA GLY A 425 -0.21 -2.37 6.46
C GLY A 425 -0.65 -1.29 5.48
N ALA A 426 -0.52 -0.02 5.86
CA ALA A 426 -0.83 1.13 5.00
C ALA A 426 0.10 1.21 3.78
N SER A 427 1.42 1.00 3.95
CA SER A 427 2.38 1.04 2.83
C SER A 427 2.18 -0.13 1.84
N VAL A 428 1.87 -1.33 2.34
CA VAL A 428 1.46 -2.48 1.49
C VAL A 428 0.15 -2.19 0.77
N GLY A 429 -0.89 -1.74 1.48
CA GLY A 429 -2.20 -1.42 0.90
C GLY A 429 -2.14 -0.34 -0.19
N LEU A 430 -1.35 0.71 0.04
CA LEU A 430 -1.10 1.76 -0.95
C LEU A 430 -0.33 1.22 -2.18
N SER A 431 0.65 0.34 -1.97
CA SER A 431 1.41 -0.28 -3.07
C SER A 431 0.54 -1.20 -3.93
N VAL A 432 -0.35 -1.98 -3.31
CA VAL A 432 -1.36 -2.80 -4.00
C VAL A 432 -2.36 -1.91 -4.74
N LEU A 433 -2.85 -0.83 -4.12
CA LEU A 433 -3.74 0.12 -4.77
C LEU A 433 -3.10 0.75 -6.02
N ILE A 434 -1.83 1.15 -5.95
CA ILE A 434 -1.10 1.68 -7.11
C ILE A 434 -0.93 0.61 -8.21
N ALA A 435 -0.67 -0.65 -7.86
CA ALA A 435 -0.63 -1.75 -8.82
C ALA A 435 -1.98 -1.96 -9.53
N VAL A 436 -3.08 -1.97 -8.76
CA VAL A 436 -4.45 -2.10 -9.29
C VAL A 436 -4.83 -0.91 -10.16
N VAL A 437 -4.47 0.32 -9.79
CA VAL A 437 -4.73 1.52 -10.60
C VAL A 437 -3.89 1.51 -11.89
N ALA A 438 -2.63 1.10 -11.85
CA ALA A 438 -1.80 0.91 -13.05
C ALA A 438 -2.40 -0.15 -13.99
N PHE A 439 -2.93 -1.25 -13.45
CA PHE A 439 -3.62 -2.29 -14.21
C PHE A 439 -4.96 -1.80 -14.79
N ALA A 440 -5.75 -1.02 -14.03
CA ALA A 440 -7.00 -0.44 -14.51
C ALA A 440 -6.78 0.57 -15.66
N MET A 441 -5.73 1.38 -15.59
CA MET A 441 -5.29 2.22 -16.72
C MET A 441 -4.92 1.35 -17.93
N ALA A 442 -4.18 0.26 -17.71
CA ALA A 442 -3.67 -0.64 -18.75
C ALA A 442 -4.77 -1.28 -19.63
N VAL A 443 -6.02 -1.41 -19.14
CA VAL A 443 -7.16 -1.96 -19.91
C VAL A 443 -7.72 -0.94 -20.92
N LYS A 444 -7.72 0.36 -20.59
CA LYS A 444 -8.38 1.41 -21.38
C LYS A 444 -7.56 1.94 -22.57
N ILE A 445 -6.28 1.61 -22.67
CA ILE A 445 -5.34 2.21 -23.64
C ILE A 445 -4.90 1.12 -24.62
N ARG A 446 -5.44 1.18 -25.84
CA ARG A 446 -5.22 0.17 -26.90
C ARG A 446 -4.90 0.74 -28.29
N ARG A 447 -4.95 2.06 -28.49
CA ARG A 447 -4.79 2.69 -29.82
C ARG A 447 -4.11 4.05 -29.66
N ILE A 448 -2.92 4.19 -30.22
CA ILE A 448 -2.15 5.44 -30.31
C ILE A 448 -1.75 5.53 -31.77
N TYR A 449 -2.35 6.46 -32.49
CA TYR A 449 -2.11 6.60 -33.92
C TYR A 449 -0.83 7.42 -34.18
N THR A 450 -0.13 7.12 -35.27
CA THR A 450 0.95 7.96 -35.78
C THR A 450 0.40 9.31 -36.24
N VAL A 451 1.27 10.31 -36.42
CA VAL A 451 0.86 11.65 -36.89
C VAL A 451 0.14 11.58 -38.25
N GLU A 452 0.60 10.71 -39.14
CA GLU A 452 0.00 10.47 -40.46
C GLU A 452 -1.24 9.56 -40.38
N GLY A 453 -1.25 8.61 -39.44
CA GLY A 453 -2.35 7.66 -39.25
C GLY A 453 -3.58 8.23 -38.54
N TRP A 454 -3.38 9.25 -37.71
CA TRP A 454 -4.46 9.91 -36.97
C TRP A 454 -5.62 10.39 -37.86
N PRO A 455 -5.42 11.26 -38.88
CA PRO A 455 -6.53 11.78 -39.69
C PRO A 455 -7.29 10.69 -40.46
N ILE A 456 -6.60 9.62 -40.88
CA ILE A 456 -7.23 8.47 -41.56
C ILE A 456 -8.15 7.72 -40.59
N ALA A 457 -7.67 7.45 -39.37
CA ALA A 457 -8.48 6.81 -38.33
C ALA A 457 -9.66 7.69 -37.88
N GLU A 458 -9.44 9.00 -37.73
CA GLU A 458 -10.48 9.98 -37.40
C GLU A 458 -11.59 10.02 -38.46
N ALA A 459 -11.25 10.09 -39.75
CA ALA A 459 -12.24 10.08 -40.84
C ALA A 459 -13.10 8.80 -40.85
N TRP A 460 -12.50 7.64 -40.58
CA TRP A 460 -13.23 6.37 -40.47
C TRP A 460 -14.10 6.25 -39.21
N PHE A 461 -13.66 6.76 -38.05
CA PHE A 461 -14.50 6.75 -36.85
C PHE A 461 -15.60 7.82 -36.91
N GLY A 462 -15.38 8.95 -37.57
CA GLY A 462 -16.41 9.94 -37.87
C GLY A 462 -17.49 9.38 -38.81
N PHE A 463 -17.10 8.59 -39.81
CA PHE A 463 -18.02 7.87 -40.69
C PHE A 463 -18.77 6.76 -39.93
N GLY A 464 -18.08 5.99 -39.09
CA GLY A 464 -18.69 5.02 -38.18
C GLY A 464 -19.57 5.64 -37.08
N ARG A 465 -19.46 6.95 -36.83
CA ARG A 465 -20.37 7.73 -35.97
C ARG A 465 -21.65 8.11 -36.72
N MET A 466 -21.53 8.60 -37.96
CA MET A 466 -22.67 8.85 -38.85
C MET A 466 -23.52 7.59 -39.05
N LEU A 467 -22.90 6.45 -39.38
CA LEU A 467 -23.59 5.16 -39.52
C LEU A 467 -24.22 4.64 -38.20
N ARG A 468 -23.69 5.03 -37.03
CA ARG A 468 -24.26 4.65 -35.72
C ARG A 468 -25.53 5.45 -35.39
N ASP A 469 -25.58 6.68 -35.85
CA ASP A 469 -26.58 7.67 -35.47
C ASP A 469 -27.67 7.83 -36.58
N VAL A 470 -27.55 7.08 -37.69
CA VAL A 470 -28.48 7.07 -38.85
C VAL A 470 -29.97 7.02 -38.47
N GLY A 471 -30.34 6.23 -37.47
CA GLY A 471 -31.72 6.10 -36.99
C GLY A 471 -32.26 7.31 -36.21
N GLN A 472 -31.48 8.39 -36.07
CA GLN A 472 -31.92 9.67 -35.51
C GLN A 472 -32.29 10.69 -36.60
N PHE A 473 -32.10 10.35 -37.87
CA PHE A 473 -32.47 11.17 -39.03
C PHE A 473 -33.65 10.56 -39.78
N GLU A 474 -34.38 11.36 -40.58
CA GLU A 474 -35.38 10.82 -41.51
C GLU A 474 -34.69 10.12 -42.69
N VAL A 475 -34.36 8.83 -42.52
CA VAL A 475 -33.75 7.95 -43.54
C VAL A 475 -34.51 8.01 -44.88
N LYS A 476 -35.81 8.32 -44.83
CA LYS A 476 -36.74 8.48 -45.95
C LYS A 476 -36.38 9.59 -46.96
N GLN A 477 -35.43 10.48 -46.65
CA GLN A 477 -35.03 11.58 -47.53
C GLN A 477 -33.77 11.30 -48.39
N VAL A 478 -33.13 10.13 -48.25
CA VAL A 478 -31.94 9.74 -49.04
C VAL A 478 -32.37 8.91 -50.25
N PRO A 479 -32.32 9.41 -51.51
CA PRO A 479 -33.04 8.79 -52.63
C PRO A 479 -32.48 7.50 -53.23
N ASP A 480 -31.42 6.90 -52.65
CA ASP A 480 -30.68 5.82 -53.30
C ASP A 480 -30.38 4.63 -52.37
N VAL A 481 -31.12 3.53 -52.56
CA VAL A 481 -30.92 2.26 -51.84
C VAL A 481 -29.51 1.70 -52.09
N MET A 482 -28.96 1.92 -53.29
CA MET A 482 -27.67 1.38 -53.72
C MET A 482 -26.48 2.00 -52.96
N LEU A 483 -26.67 3.17 -52.33
CA LEU A 483 -25.66 3.77 -51.46
C LEU A 483 -25.59 3.05 -50.10
N TRP A 484 -26.75 2.70 -49.53
CA TRP A 484 -26.84 2.00 -48.25
C TRP A 484 -26.30 0.58 -48.30
N ASP A 485 -26.46 -0.10 -49.44
CA ASP A 485 -25.83 -1.40 -49.70
C ASP A 485 -24.32 -1.35 -49.46
N ARG A 486 -23.64 -0.37 -50.06
CA ARG A 486 -22.19 -0.17 -49.92
C ARG A 486 -21.81 0.22 -48.49
N TYR A 487 -22.59 1.09 -47.84
CA TYR A 487 -22.33 1.56 -46.48
C TYR A 487 -22.47 0.45 -45.43
N LEU A 488 -23.41 -0.48 -45.59
CA LEU A 488 -23.60 -1.60 -44.66
C LEU A 488 -22.35 -2.50 -44.59
N ALA A 489 -21.63 -2.70 -45.69
CA ALA A 489 -20.40 -3.48 -45.71
C ALA A 489 -19.27 -2.85 -44.84
N TYR A 490 -19.12 -1.52 -44.88
CA TYR A 490 -18.19 -0.81 -43.97
C TYR A 490 -18.70 -0.79 -42.53
N ALA A 491 -20.01 -0.73 -42.32
CA ALA A 491 -20.62 -0.79 -40.99
C ALA A 491 -20.24 -2.09 -40.23
N VAL A 492 -19.97 -3.20 -40.95
CA VAL A 492 -19.52 -4.46 -40.35
C VAL A 492 -18.17 -4.29 -39.66
N VAL A 493 -17.16 -3.76 -40.36
CA VAL A 493 -15.80 -3.58 -39.80
C VAL A 493 -15.70 -2.42 -38.81
N LEU A 494 -16.60 -1.44 -38.90
CA LEU A 494 -16.75 -0.36 -37.93
C LEU A 494 -17.55 -0.77 -36.67
N GLY A 495 -18.17 -1.95 -36.68
CA GLY A 495 -18.90 -2.50 -35.53
C GLY A 495 -20.24 -1.80 -35.26
N VAL A 496 -20.92 -1.35 -36.32
CA VAL A 496 -22.21 -0.63 -36.25
C VAL A 496 -23.28 -1.18 -37.19
N ALA A 497 -22.98 -2.24 -37.97
CA ALA A 497 -23.90 -2.81 -38.97
C ALA A 497 -25.27 -3.21 -38.42
N ASP A 498 -25.37 -3.73 -37.19
CA ASP A 498 -26.65 -4.10 -36.59
C ASP A 498 -27.63 -2.91 -36.56
N LYS A 499 -27.14 -1.72 -36.16
CA LYS A 499 -27.93 -0.49 -36.13
C LYS A 499 -28.33 0.01 -37.52
N VAL A 500 -27.44 -0.13 -38.50
CA VAL A 500 -27.71 0.25 -39.89
C VAL A 500 -28.76 -0.69 -40.48
N ALA A 501 -28.63 -1.99 -40.28
CA ALA A 501 -29.59 -2.99 -40.72
C ALA A 501 -30.97 -2.81 -40.07
N ASP A 502 -31.03 -2.52 -38.76
CA ASP A 502 -32.29 -2.21 -38.08
C ASP A 502 -32.95 -0.92 -38.57
N ALA A 503 -32.16 0.13 -38.86
CA ALA A 503 -32.67 1.38 -39.42
C ALA A 503 -33.23 1.19 -40.84
N LEU A 504 -32.52 0.47 -41.71
CA LEU A 504 -32.99 0.12 -43.07
C LEU A 504 -34.26 -0.74 -43.03
N ARG A 505 -34.33 -1.69 -42.09
CA ARG A 505 -35.52 -2.52 -41.85
C ARG A 505 -36.73 -1.71 -41.36
N GLN A 506 -36.52 -0.71 -40.49
CA GLN A 506 -37.57 0.19 -40.01
C GLN A 506 -38.03 1.17 -41.09
N ALA A 507 -37.14 1.60 -41.97
CA ALA A 507 -37.46 2.50 -43.09
C ALA A 507 -38.37 1.87 -44.15
N GLN A 508 -38.56 0.53 -44.14
CA GLN A 508 -39.34 -0.22 -45.13
C GLN A 508 -38.97 0.13 -46.58
N LEU A 509 -37.66 0.15 -46.86
CA LEU A 509 -37.16 0.32 -48.23
C LEU A 509 -37.54 -0.90 -49.06
N GLU A 510 -38.56 -0.75 -49.91
CA GLU A 510 -38.98 -1.78 -50.85
C GLU A 510 -37.87 -2.03 -51.90
N PRO A 511 -37.67 -3.29 -52.34
CA PRO A 511 -36.70 -3.59 -53.39
C PRO A 511 -37.12 -2.92 -54.70
N VAL A 512 -36.15 -2.39 -55.44
CA VAL A 512 -36.38 -1.70 -56.72
C VAL A 512 -37.10 -2.62 -57.72
N ASP A 513 -38.13 -2.09 -58.40
CA ASP A 513 -39.26 -2.80 -59.03
C ASP A 513 -38.97 -4.02 -59.94
N ASP A 514 -37.75 -4.18 -60.48
CA ASP A 514 -37.40 -5.25 -61.43
C ASP A 514 -36.97 -6.59 -60.78
N MET A 515 -36.86 -6.68 -59.44
CA MET A 515 -36.09 -7.75 -58.77
C MET A 515 -36.89 -8.62 -57.78
N ALA A 516 -38.11 -9.02 -58.14
CA ALA A 516 -39.11 -9.68 -57.30
C ALA A 516 -38.73 -11.02 -56.56
N ASN A 517 -37.53 -11.57 -56.75
CA ASN A 517 -37.05 -12.80 -56.08
C ASN A 517 -35.85 -12.58 -55.13
N PHE A 518 -35.33 -11.35 -55.01
CA PHE A 518 -34.11 -11.05 -54.26
C PHE A 518 -34.40 -10.42 -52.90
N VAL A 519 -33.61 -10.80 -51.88
CA VAL A 519 -33.81 -10.27 -50.52
C VAL A 519 -33.06 -8.95 -50.32
N PRO A 520 -33.62 -7.98 -49.57
CA PRO A 520 -32.91 -6.77 -49.21
C PRO A 520 -31.60 -7.04 -48.45
N ILE A 521 -30.58 -6.22 -48.66
CA ILE A 521 -29.23 -6.49 -48.14
C ILE A 521 -29.17 -6.59 -46.60
N TYR A 522 -30.05 -5.90 -45.87
CA TYR A 522 -30.15 -6.00 -44.42
C TYR A 522 -30.61 -7.40 -43.96
N VAL A 523 -31.39 -8.11 -44.79
CA VAL A 523 -31.79 -9.50 -44.54
C VAL A 523 -30.57 -10.42 -44.73
N ALA A 524 -29.80 -10.23 -45.80
CA ALA A 524 -28.54 -10.95 -46.02
C ALA A 524 -27.54 -10.73 -44.87
N TYR A 525 -27.42 -9.51 -44.33
CA TYR A 525 -26.57 -9.23 -43.18
C TYR A 525 -26.93 -10.10 -41.95
N THR A 526 -28.22 -10.32 -41.65
CA THR A 526 -28.58 -11.18 -40.50
C THR A 526 -28.15 -12.63 -40.66
N MET A 527 -28.03 -13.12 -41.91
CA MET A 527 -27.51 -14.46 -42.19
C MET A 527 -25.98 -14.53 -42.06
N PHE A 528 -25.27 -13.50 -42.52
CA PHE A 528 -23.81 -13.49 -42.67
C PHE A 528 -23.08 -12.54 -41.72
N SER A 529 -23.72 -12.20 -40.59
CA SER A 529 -23.13 -11.37 -39.55
C SER A 529 -21.81 -11.99 -39.00
N PRO A 530 -20.91 -11.19 -38.39
CA PRO A 530 -19.65 -11.71 -37.85
C PRO A 530 -19.81 -12.81 -36.79
N SER A 531 -20.94 -12.85 -36.08
CA SER A 531 -21.27 -13.93 -35.15
C SER A 531 -21.73 -15.18 -35.88
N SER A 532 -22.64 -15.05 -36.86
CA SER A 532 -23.06 -16.16 -37.75
C SER A 532 -21.86 -16.84 -38.43
N VAL A 533 -20.91 -16.04 -38.93
CA VAL A 533 -19.68 -16.54 -39.57
C VAL A 533 -18.71 -17.16 -38.56
N SER A 534 -18.65 -16.66 -37.32
CA SER A 534 -17.81 -17.26 -36.26
C SER A 534 -18.37 -18.60 -35.73
N ALA A 535 -19.68 -18.81 -35.83
CA ALA A 535 -20.33 -20.05 -35.37
C ALA A 535 -19.92 -21.29 -36.19
N TYR A 536 -19.24 -21.10 -37.32
CA TYR A 536 -18.74 -22.19 -38.16
C TYR A 536 -17.49 -22.93 -37.61
N GLY A 537 -17.00 -22.64 -36.39
CA GLY A 537 -16.06 -23.57 -35.69
C GLY A 537 -15.41 -23.11 -34.36
N VAL A 538 -15.99 -23.48 -33.20
CA VAL A 538 -15.41 -23.27 -31.84
C VAL A 538 -15.80 -24.39 -30.82
N THR A 539 -14.92 -24.73 -29.86
CA THR A 539 -15.14 -25.61 -28.67
C THR A 539 -14.28 -25.13 -27.45
N SER A 540 -14.65 -25.33 -26.15
CA SER A 540 -14.06 -24.56 -25.00
C SER A 540 -14.28 -24.98 -23.49
N SER A 541 -13.39 -24.58 -22.53
CA SER A 541 -13.52 -24.50 -21.01
C SER A 541 -12.26 -23.79 -20.34
N GLY A 542 -12.04 -23.49 -19.02
CA GLY A 542 -12.80 -23.39 -17.73
C GLY A 542 -11.94 -23.31 -16.39
N SER A 543 -12.47 -22.79 -15.24
CA SER A 543 -12.12 -22.99 -13.77
C SER A 543 -11.21 -22.02 -12.89
N ASP A 544 -11.16 -22.22 -11.52
CA ASP A 544 -11.09 -21.20 -10.39
C ASP A 544 -10.24 -21.51 -9.06
N THR A 545 -10.44 -20.79 -7.88
CA THR A 545 -10.09 -20.97 -6.38
C THR A 545 -9.00 -20.05 -5.68
N GLY A 546 -8.81 -19.81 -4.32
CA GLY A 546 -9.59 -19.94 -3.03
C GLY A 546 -8.83 -19.85 -1.62
N SER A 547 -9.39 -19.22 -0.52
CA SER A 547 -9.12 -19.34 1.00
C SER A 547 -7.85 -18.70 1.74
N SER A 548 -7.62 -18.56 3.10
CA SER A 548 -8.38 -18.24 4.38
C SER A 548 -7.53 -18.05 5.74
N TRP A 549 -8.00 -17.27 6.77
CA TRP A 549 -7.67 -17.19 8.28
C TRP A 549 -6.25 -16.73 8.81
N GLY A 550 -5.83 -16.45 10.10
CA GLY A 550 -6.31 -16.28 11.54
C GLY A 550 -5.08 -16.33 12.58
N ALA A 551 -4.97 -16.05 13.93
CA ALA A 551 -5.61 -15.31 15.10
C ALA A 551 -4.66 -15.28 16.41
N GLY A 552 -4.89 -14.58 17.58
CA GLY A 552 -4.02 -14.63 18.83
C GLY A 552 -4.27 -13.68 20.10
N GLY A 553 -3.54 -13.81 21.27
CA GLY A 553 -3.75 -13.09 22.60
C GLY A 553 -2.54 -12.98 23.64
N SER A 554 -2.68 -12.40 24.89
CA SER A 554 -1.53 -11.89 25.77
C SER A 554 -1.62 -11.94 27.36
N SER A 555 -0.52 -11.67 28.13
CA SER A 555 -0.46 -11.27 29.60
C SER A 555 0.92 -10.67 30.09
N GLY A 556 1.07 -10.13 31.34
CA GLY A 556 2.29 -9.41 31.86
C GLY A 556 2.41 -9.13 33.41
N GLY A 557 3.40 -8.32 33.89
CA GLY A 557 3.77 -8.11 35.33
C GLY A 557 4.37 -6.73 35.77
N PHE A 558 4.84 -6.55 37.04
CA PHE A 558 4.86 -5.26 37.81
C PHE A 558 6.22 -4.84 38.50
N GLY A 559 6.35 -3.59 39.01
CA GLY A 559 7.49 -3.08 39.83
C GLY A 559 7.35 -1.61 40.35
N GLY A 560 8.18 -1.14 41.31
CA GLY A 560 8.06 0.15 42.05
C GLY A 560 9.24 1.15 42.02
N GLY A 561 9.14 2.27 42.78
CA GLY A 561 10.15 3.34 42.94
C GLY A 561 9.79 4.43 43.99
N SER A 562 10.78 5.05 44.65
CA SER A 562 10.59 6.21 45.59
C SER A 562 9.98 7.48 44.95
N GLY A 563 9.44 8.40 45.76
CA GLY A 563 9.10 9.76 45.31
C GLY A 563 8.15 10.60 46.20
N GLY A 564 8.01 11.89 45.90
CA GLY A 564 7.33 12.88 46.76
C GLY A 564 6.33 13.81 46.05
N GLY A 565 5.63 14.62 46.84
CA GLY A 565 4.51 15.45 46.38
C GLY A 565 3.93 16.39 47.45
N ALA A 566 2.73 16.91 47.20
CA ALA A 566 1.98 17.82 48.07
C ALA A 566 0.56 17.27 48.41
N PHE A 567 -0.08 17.82 49.45
CA PHE A 567 -1.44 17.46 49.90
C PHE A 567 -2.09 18.58 50.73
#